data_AF-A0A1H5SN11-F1
#
_entry.id   AF-A0A1H5SN11-F1
#
_cell.length_a   1.000
_cell.length_b   1.000
_cell.length_c   1.000
_cell.angle_alpha   90.00
_cell.angle_beta   90.00
_cell.angle_gamma   90.00
#
_symmetry.space_group_name_H-M   'P 1'
#
loop_
_entity.id
_entity.type
_entity.pdbx_description
1 polymer ?
#
loop_
_entity_poly.entity_id
_entity_poly.type
_entity_poly.pdbx_seq_one_letter_code
_entity_poly.pdbx_strand_id
1 'polypeptide(L)'
;MKRTVSFSVVFAAVAAAAFAATDVVSNTAPRTIYIEVSSDELADCRQTLADVASMPAYSDEGSLLLFTQQSDLPDVQCIAVDA
;
A
#
# COMPACT_ATOMS: atom_id res chain seq x y z
N MET A 1 -12.17 -12.70 54.58
CA MET A 1 -11.74 -11.85 53.45
C MET A 1 -11.83 -12.67 52.16
N LYS A 2 -12.94 -12.58 51.43
CA LYS A 2 -13.18 -13.29 50.16
C LYS A 2 -13.63 -12.25 49.14
N ARG A 3 -12.71 -11.62 48.38
CA ARG A 3 -13.12 -10.67 47.30
C ARG A 3 -12.02 -10.12 46.38
N THR A 4 -10.92 -10.84 46.12
CA THR A 4 -9.80 -10.28 45.33
C THR A 4 -9.31 -11.18 44.19
N VAL A 5 -10.20 -11.95 43.53
CA VAL A 5 -9.79 -12.87 42.44
C VAL A 5 -10.60 -12.66 41.15
N SER A 6 -11.09 -11.45 40.88
CA SER A 6 -11.97 -11.22 39.72
C SER A 6 -11.50 -10.17 38.72
N PHE A 7 -10.33 -9.55 38.92
CA PHE A 7 -9.83 -8.50 38.02
C PHE A 7 -8.78 -8.97 37.00
N SER A 8 -8.21 -10.17 37.16
CA SER A 8 -7.17 -10.69 36.25
C SER A 8 -7.71 -11.19 34.91
N VAL A 9 -8.95 -11.70 34.87
CA VAL A 9 -9.56 -12.27 33.65
C VAL A 9 -9.93 -11.18 32.65
N VAL A 10 -10.33 -10.00 33.12
CA VAL A 10 -10.73 -8.88 32.25
C VAL A 10 -9.55 -8.33 31.46
N PHE A 11 -8.35 -8.25 32.05
CA PHE A 11 -7.16 -7.78 31.36
C PHE A 11 -6.66 -8.76 30.29
N ALA A 12 -6.85 -10.07 30.48
CA ALA A 12 -6.42 -11.07 29.50
C ALA A 12 -7.25 -11.03 28.20
N ALA A 13 -8.55 -10.71 28.29
CA ALA A 13 -9.44 -10.62 27.13
C ALA A 13 -9.12 -9.41 26.23
N VAL A 14 -8.68 -8.29 26.81
CA VAL A 14 -8.32 -7.08 26.05
C VAL A 14 -7.05 -7.30 25.22
N ALA A 15 -6.08 -8.07 25.72
CA ALA A 15 -4.87 -8.39 24.99
C ALA A 15 -5.15 -9.24 23.73
N ALA A 16 -6.01 -10.27 23.83
CA ALA A 16 -6.32 -11.15 22.70
C ALA A 16 -7.06 -10.42 21.55
N ALA A 17 -7.92 -9.44 21.87
CA ALA A 17 -8.61 -8.64 20.86
C ALA A 17 -7.67 -7.69 20.09
N ALA A 18 -6.59 -7.22 20.72
CA ALA A 18 -5.58 -6.40 20.05
C ALA A 18 -4.76 -7.20 19.03
N PHE A 19 -4.45 -8.46 19.31
CA PHE A 19 -3.73 -9.35 18.37
C PHE A 19 -4.61 -9.82 17.19
N ALA A 20 -5.92 -9.93 17.39
CA ALA A 20 -6.84 -10.27 16.30
C ALA A 20 -7.05 -9.12 15.30
N ALA A 21 -6.90 -7.87 15.73
CA ALA A 21 -7.01 -6.70 14.84
C ALA A 21 -5.78 -6.53 13.91
N THR A 22 -4.63 -7.08 14.30
CA THR A 22 -3.42 -7.07 13.46
C THR A 22 -3.49 -8.03 12.27
N ASP A 23 -4.31 -9.09 12.33
CA ASP A 23 -4.47 -10.04 11.21
C ASP A 23 -5.42 -9.52 10.12
N VAL A 24 -6.31 -8.58 10.44
CA VAL A 24 -7.26 -7.99 9.47
C VAL A 24 -6.59 -6.92 8.61
N VAL A 25 -5.45 -6.37 9.05
CA VAL A 25 -4.51 -5.69 8.14
C VAL A 25 -3.70 -6.78 7.44
N SER A 26 -4.38 -7.53 6.57
CA SER A 26 -3.70 -8.33 5.55
C SER A 26 -2.93 -7.35 4.67
N ASN A 27 -1.65 -7.21 4.99
CA ASN A 27 -0.70 -6.24 4.46
C ASN A 27 -0.24 -6.63 3.03
N THR A 28 -1.19 -7.03 2.18
CA THR A 28 -0.99 -7.05 0.74
C THR A 28 -1.67 -5.80 0.22
N ALA A 29 -1.10 -4.64 0.54
CA ALA A 29 -1.40 -3.44 -0.24
C ALA A 29 -1.21 -3.83 -1.71
N PRO A 30 -2.16 -3.52 -2.61
CA PRO A 30 -2.02 -3.86 -4.00
C PRO A 30 -0.67 -3.32 -4.48
N ARG A 31 0.17 -4.22 -4.99
CA ARG A 31 1.48 -3.86 -5.56
C ARG A 31 1.33 -2.92 -6.75
N THR A 32 0.12 -2.80 -7.29
CA THR A 32 -0.23 -1.96 -8.44
C THR A 32 -1.12 -0.80 -8.00
N ILE A 33 -0.73 0.41 -8.38
CA ILE A 33 -1.50 1.64 -8.27
C ILE A 33 -2.23 1.84 -9.61
N TYR A 34 -3.55 2.06 -9.55
CA TYR A 34 -4.37 2.30 -10.74
C TYR A 34 -4.63 3.78 -10.92
N ILE A 35 -4.42 4.27 -12.14
CA ILE A 35 -4.79 5.62 -12.57
C ILE A 35 -6.04 5.47 -13.45
N GLU A 36 -7.15 6.00 -12.96
CA GLU A 36 -8.40 6.05 -13.71
C GLU A 36 -8.37 7.24 -14.68
N VAL A 37 -8.57 6.95 -15.97
CA VAL A 37 -8.62 7.95 -17.04
C VAL A 37 -9.83 7.69 -17.94
N SER A 38 -10.21 8.67 -18.75
CA SER A 38 -11.22 8.43 -19.78
C SER A 38 -10.68 7.48 -20.86
N SER A 39 -11.60 6.82 -21.57
CA SER A 39 -11.23 5.86 -22.63
C SER A 39 -10.35 6.48 -23.73
N ASP A 40 -10.52 7.76 -24.04
CA ASP A 40 -9.72 8.49 -25.02
C ASP A 40 -8.30 8.85 -24.52
N GLU A 41 -8.10 8.97 -23.20
CA GLU A 41 -6.81 9.30 -22.59
C GLU A 41 -5.97 8.06 -22.25
N LEU A 42 -6.54 6.85 -22.35
CA LEU A 42 -5.85 5.61 -21.97
C LEU A 42 -4.53 5.38 -22.73
N ALA A 43 -4.51 5.67 -24.02
CA ALA A 43 -3.31 5.50 -24.85
C ALA A 43 -2.19 6.45 -24.41
N ASP A 44 -2.54 7.71 -24.18
CA ASP A 44 -1.59 8.77 -23.78
C ASP A 44 -1.06 8.52 -22.37
N CYS A 45 -1.91 8.07 -21.46
CA CYS A 45 -1.51 7.68 -20.10
C CYS A 45 -0.49 6.54 -20.13
N ARG A 46 -0.74 5.48 -20.92
CA ARG A 46 0.19 4.35 -21.06
C ARG A 46 1.52 4.76 -21.68
N GLN A 47 1.50 5.64 -22.67
CA GLN A 47 2.72 6.17 -23.29
C GLN A 47 3.54 6.97 -22.27
N THR A 48 2.88 7.85 -21.53
CA THR A 48 3.51 8.67 -20.48
C THR A 48 4.16 7.80 -19.40
N LEU A 49 3.48 6.74 -18.95
CA LEU A 49 4.06 5.81 -17.98
C LEU A 49 5.28 5.07 -18.53
N ALA A 50 5.29 4.70 -19.81
CA ALA A 50 6.45 4.06 -20.44
C ALA A 50 7.65 5.02 -20.53
N ASP A 51 7.39 6.29 -20.83
CA ASP A 51 8.41 7.33 -20.88
C ASP A 51 9.00 7.56 -19.48
N VAL A 52 8.16 7.70 -18.45
CA VAL A 52 8.58 7.86 -17.05
C VAL A 52 9.35 6.64 -16.54
N ALA A 53 8.97 5.42 -16.93
CA ALA A 53 9.68 4.19 -16.53
C ALA A 53 11.13 4.13 -17.07
N SER A 54 11.44 4.90 -18.11
CA SER A 54 12.80 5.03 -18.65
C SER A 54 13.65 6.10 -17.96
N MET A 55 13.04 6.92 -17.08
CA MET A 55 13.72 8.01 -16.39
C MET A 55 14.42 7.52 -15.12
N PRO A 56 15.60 8.08 -14.79
CA PRO A 56 16.22 7.84 -13.50
C PRO A 56 15.37 8.44 -12.38
N ALA A 57 15.25 7.72 -11.28
CA ALA A 57 14.52 8.22 -10.12
C ALA A 57 15.42 9.09 -9.24
N TYR A 58 14.85 10.16 -8.71
CA TYR A 58 15.54 11.07 -7.80
C TYR A 58 14.69 11.24 -6.53
N SER A 59 15.36 11.38 -5.39
CA SER A 59 14.75 11.83 -4.14
C SER A 59 14.31 13.29 -4.25
N ASP A 60 13.43 13.74 -3.36
CA ASP A 60 13.00 15.15 -3.28
C ASP A 60 14.18 16.13 -3.08
N GLU A 61 15.28 15.68 -2.47
CA GLU A 61 16.51 16.47 -2.28
C GLU A 61 17.46 16.43 -3.49
N GLY A 62 17.06 15.77 -4.59
CA GLY A 62 17.80 15.72 -5.86
C GLY A 62 18.89 14.64 -5.96
N SER A 63 19.03 13.77 -4.96
CA SER A 63 19.94 12.62 -5.04
C SER A 63 19.38 11.51 -5.94
N LEU A 64 20.25 10.83 -6.69
CA LEU A 64 19.85 9.70 -7.54
C LEU A 64 19.48 8.49 -6.68
N LEU A 65 18.29 7.93 -6.91
CA LEU A 65 17.83 6.70 -6.27
C LEU A 65 18.27 5.49 -7.08
N LEU A 66 19.11 4.65 -6.47
CA LEU A 66 19.57 3.40 -7.07
C LEU A 66 18.68 2.26 -6.60
N PHE A 67 17.64 1.95 -7.38
CA PHE A 67 16.84 0.76 -7.14
C PHE A 67 17.57 -0.48 -7.64
N THR A 68 17.81 -1.44 -6.74
CA THR A 68 18.51 -2.68 -7.08
C THR A 68 17.58 -3.72 -7.69
N GLN A 69 16.27 -3.63 -7.43
CA GLN A 69 15.26 -4.53 -7.96
C GLN A 69 13.94 -3.79 -8.24
N GLN A 70 13.24 -4.17 -9.31
CA GLN A 70 11.94 -3.59 -9.67
C GLN A 70 10.84 -3.91 -8.65
N SER A 71 11.05 -4.93 -7.81
CA SER A 71 10.17 -5.30 -6.68
C SER A 71 10.14 -4.30 -5.53
N ASP A 72 11.06 -3.33 -5.54
CA ASP A 72 11.17 -2.29 -4.50
C ASP A 72 10.23 -1.11 -4.77
N LEU A 73 9.63 -1.06 -5.97
CA LEU A 73 8.68 -0.03 -6.38
C LEU A 73 7.28 -0.62 -6.62
N PRO A 74 6.23 0.15 -6.34
CA PRO A 74 4.89 -0.20 -6.78
C PRO A 74 4.81 -0.13 -8.32
N ASP A 75 4.06 -1.06 -8.90
CA ASP A 75 3.64 -1.03 -10.29
C ASP A 75 2.55 0.04 -10.47
N VAL A 76 2.48 0.66 -11.64
CA VAL A 76 1.47 1.70 -11.94
C VAL A 76 0.84 1.40 -13.29
N GLN A 77 -0.49 1.37 -13.33
CA GLN A 77 -1.24 1.06 -14.55
C GLN A 77 -2.40 2.04 -14.76
N CYS A 78 -2.62 2.43 -16.01
CA CYS A 78 -3.79 3.22 -16.39
C CYS A 78 -4.96 2.29 -16.73
N ILE A 79 -6.15 2.60 -16.24
CA ILE A 79 -7.40 1.93 -16.58
C ILE A 79 -8.41 2.93 -17.11
N ALA A 80 -9.17 2.52 -18.13
CA ALA A 80 -10.27 3.32 -18.64
C ALA A 80 -11.51 3.13 -17.74
N VAL A 81 -12.14 4.23 -17.37
CA VAL A 81 -13.45 4.23 -16.71
C VAL A 81 -14.46 4.96 -17.58
N ASP A 82 -15.65 4.39 -17.73
CA ASP A 82 -16.77 5.06 -18.38
C ASP A 82 -17.32 6.12 -17.42
N ALA A 83 -17.43 7.36 -17.91
CA ALA A 83 -17.97 8.50 -17.16
C ALA A 83 -19.49 8.46 -17.01
#